data_AF-A0A3D3GMY8-F1
#
_entry.id   AF-A0A3D3GMY8-F1
#
_cell.length_a   1.000
_cell.length_b   1.000
_cell.length_c   1.000
_cell.angle_alpha   90.00
_cell.angle_beta   90.00
_cell.angle_gamma   90.00
#
_symmetry.space_group_name_H-M   'P 1'
#
loop_
_entity.id
_entity.type
_entity.pdbx_description
1 polymer ?
#
loop_
_entity_poly.entity_id
_entity_poly.type
_entity_poly.pdbx_seq_one_letter_code
_entity_poly.pdbx_strand_id
1 'polypeptide(L)'
;MNNDEKILNKSPSYFTPNKSLLSLAEAIARAPRRGLYYLRKEILLDGLIFEDCAFENCRFHTQTGDFVIRNCRISGNETVFFYEGNAKKVASLYELMNAHVNNKKIFPNFFPKMDKDGRISID
;
A
#
# COMPACT_ATOMS: atom_id res chain seq x y z
N MET A 1 -59.53 0.92 -32.58
CA MET A 1 -58.70 2.06 -32.14
C MET A 1 -59.01 2.27 -30.66
N ASN A 2 -58.14 2.09 -29.67
CA ASN A 2 -56.80 1.52 -29.57
C ASN A 2 -56.69 0.97 -28.14
N ASN A 3 -56.06 -0.19 -28.01
CA ASN A 3 -55.59 -0.73 -26.73
C ASN A 3 -54.29 0.00 -26.41
N ASP A 4 -54.25 0.78 -25.33
CA ASP A 4 -52.99 1.38 -24.86
C ASP A 4 -52.51 0.66 -23.59
N GLU A 5 -51.31 0.12 -23.75
CA GLU A 5 -50.60 -0.82 -22.90
C GLU A 5 -50.10 -0.15 -21.61
N LYS A 6 -50.33 -0.81 -20.46
CA LYS A 6 -49.62 -0.50 -19.22
C LYS A 6 -48.18 -1.00 -19.34
N ILE A 7 -47.25 -0.09 -19.66
CA ILE A 7 -45.81 -0.34 -19.58
C ILE A 7 -45.42 -0.44 -18.09
N LEU A 8 -45.26 -1.67 -17.61
CA LEU A 8 -44.69 -1.97 -16.31
C LEU A 8 -43.17 -1.74 -16.38
N ASN A 9 -42.72 -0.56 -15.94
CA ASN A 9 -41.31 -0.25 -15.73
C ASN A 9 -40.71 -1.17 -14.66
N LYS A 10 -40.18 -2.33 -15.08
CA LYS A 10 -39.28 -3.13 -14.24
C LYS A 10 -37.94 -2.41 -14.17
N SER A 11 -37.62 -1.89 -12.99
CA SER A 11 -36.31 -1.34 -12.68
C SER A 11 -35.21 -2.38 -12.96
N PRO A 12 -34.06 -2.00 -13.56
CA PRO A 12 -32.95 -2.92 -13.74
C PRO A 12 -32.43 -3.35 -12.36
N SER A 13 -32.45 -4.65 -12.10
CA SER A 13 -31.85 -5.23 -10.90
C SER A 13 -30.33 -5.10 -11.01
N TYR A 14 -29.77 -4.08 -10.37
CA TYR A 14 -28.33 -4.00 -10.14
C TYR A 14 -27.91 -5.21 -9.30
N PHE A 15 -27.06 -6.05 -9.89
CA PHE A 15 -26.41 -7.16 -9.19
C PHE A 15 -25.59 -6.55 -8.04
N THR A 16 -26.10 -6.65 -6.81
CA THR A 16 -25.34 -6.26 -5.64
C THR A 16 -24.37 -7.40 -5.37
N PRO A 17 -23.05 -7.20 -5.52
CA PRO A 17 -22.10 -8.25 -5.20
C PRO A 17 -22.31 -8.64 -3.73
N ASN A 18 -22.48 -9.94 -3.50
CA ASN A 18 -22.64 -10.47 -2.15
C ASN A 18 -21.46 -10.02 -1.30
N LYS A 19 -21.72 -9.14 -0.31
CA LYS A 19 -20.71 -8.55 0.58
C LYS A 19 -19.79 -9.61 1.23
N SER A 20 -20.30 -10.82 1.40
CA SER A 20 -19.59 -11.98 1.93
C SER A 20 -18.49 -12.54 1.03
N LEU A 21 -18.60 -12.42 -0.29
CA LEU A 21 -17.56 -12.92 -1.21
C LEU A 21 -16.43 -11.90 -1.38
N LEU A 22 -16.77 -10.60 -1.34
CA LEU A 22 -15.79 -9.53 -1.35
C LEU A 22 -14.93 -9.56 -0.09
N SER A 23 -15.53 -9.73 1.09
CA SER A 23 -14.77 -9.80 2.35
C SER A 23 -13.86 -11.04 2.42
N LEU A 24 -14.29 -12.17 1.85
CA LEU A 24 -13.45 -13.36 1.77
C LEU A 24 -12.29 -13.18 0.79
N ALA A 25 -12.53 -12.56 -0.38
CA ALA A 25 -11.49 -12.27 -1.34
C ALA A 25 -10.44 -11.30 -0.77
N GLU A 26 -10.87 -10.27 -0.04
CA GLU A 26 -9.96 -9.36 0.68
C GLU A 26 -9.15 -10.09 1.76
N ALA A 27 -9.78 -10.98 2.52
CA ALA A 27 -9.11 -11.78 3.54
C ALA A 27 -8.04 -12.71 2.94
N ILE A 28 -8.34 -13.36 1.81
CA ILE A 28 -7.40 -14.22 1.09
C ILE A 28 -6.27 -13.37 0.48
N ALA A 29 -6.58 -12.20 -0.09
CA ALA A 29 -5.57 -11.31 -0.66
C ALA A 29 -4.53 -10.86 0.38
N ARG A 30 -5.00 -10.61 1.61
CA ARG A 30 -4.17 -10.24 2.77
C ARG A 30 -3.59 -11.42 3.54
N ALA A 31 -3.84 -12.66 3.12
CA ALA A 31 -3.27 -13.83 3.78
C ALA A 31 -1.73 -13.75 3.76
N PRO A 32 -1.05 -14.03 4.89
CA PRO A 32 0.40 -13.97 4.97
C PRO A 32 1.08 -14.96 4.02
N ARG A 33 2.07 -14.48 3.28
CA ARG A 33 2.98 -15.29 2.45
C ARG A 33 4.16 -15.71 3.33
N ARG A 34 4.18 -16.98 3.74
CA ARG A 34 5.12 -17.53 4.75
C ARG A 34 6.17 -18.48 4.16
N GLY A 35 7.41 -18.40 4.64
CA GLY A 35 8.43 -19.43 4.36
C GLY A 35 8.97 -19.42 2.93
N LEU A 36 8.79 -18.33 2.18
CA LEU A 36 9.14 -18.26 0.77
C LEU A 36 10.50 -17.59 0.55
N TYR A 37 11.22 -18.05 -0.47
CA TYR A 37 12.46 -17.43 -0.95
C TYR A 37 12.25 -16.87 -2.36
N TYR A 38 12.55 -15.60 -2.53
CA TYR A 38 12.38 -14.84 -3.77
C TYR A 38 13.75 -14.38 -4.27
N LEU A 39 14.11 -14.77 -5.49
CA LEU A 39 15.37 -14.41 -6.12
C LEU A 39 15.12 -13.65 -7.43
N ARG A 40 15.67 -12.43 -7.53
CA ARG A 40 15.58 -11.58 -8.73
C ARG A 40 14.15 -11.43 -9.25
N LYS A 41 13.21 -11.18 -8.34
CA LYS A 41 11.80 -10.98 -8.67
C LYS A 41 11.41 -9.51 -8.59
N GLU A 42 10.47 -9.12 -9.43
CA GLU A 42 9.70 -7.89 -9.27
C GLU A 42 8.49 -8.18 -8.40
N ILE A 43 8.31 -7.41 -7.33
CA ILE A 43 7.32 -7.67 -6.28
C ILE A 43 6.50 -6.40 -6.04
N LEU A 44 5.21 -6.46 -6.35
CA LEU A 44 4.23 -5.46 -5.93
C LEU A 44 3.89 -5.71 -4.46
N LEU A 45 4.17 -4.75 -3.59
CA LEU A 45 4.03 -4.92 -2.15
C LEU A 45 2.63 -4.60 -1.63
N ASP A 46 1.90 -3.68 -2.28
CA ASP A 46 0.68 -3.08 -1.73
C ASP A 46 -0.40 -4.13 -1.40
N GLY A 47 -0.94 -4.03 -0.19
CA GLY A 47 -1.93 -4.92 0.39
C GLY A 47 -1.40 -6.28 0.84
N LEU A 48 -0.10 -6.55 0.72
CA LEU A 48 0.47 -7.86 1.00
C LEU A 48 1.15 -7.94 2.37
N ILE A 49 1.10 -9.14 2.95
CA ILE A 49 1.82 -9.51 4.17
C ILE A 49 2.80 -10.63 3.83
N PHE A 50 4.07 -10.44 4.17
CA PHE A 50 5.15 -11.41 4.03
C PHE A 50 5.74 -11.71 5.41
N GLU A 51 5.90 -13.00 5.72
CA GLU A 51 6.40 -13.45 7.03
C GLU A 51 7.43 -14.58 6.85
N ASP A 52 8.47 -14.62 7.68
CA ASP A 52 9.46 -15.72 7.72
C ASP A 52 10.05 -16.07 6.34
N CYS A 53 10.51 -15.06 5.61
CA CYS A 53 10.83 -15.18 4.19
C CYS A 53 12.21 -14.62 3.83
N ALA A 54 12.65 -14.77 2.58
CA ALA A 54 13.89 -14.16 2.14
C ALA A 54 13.77 -13.61 0.71
N PHE A 55 14.35 -12.43 0.50
CA PHE A 55 14.41 -11.74 -0.78
C PHE A 55 15.87 -11.46 -1.12
N GLU A 56 16.27 -11.85 -2.33
CA GLU A 56 17.63 -11.66 -2.82
C GLU A 56 17.63 -11.01 -4.20
N ASN A 57 18.28 -9.85 -4.31
CA ASN A 57 18.38 -9.08 -5.56
C ASN A 57 17.00 -8.75 -6.17
N CYS A 58 15.99 -8.49 -5.32
CA CYS A 58 14.61 -8.24 -5.76
C CYS A 58 14.35 -6.76 -5.99
N ARG A 59 13.37 -6.48 -6.85
CA ARG A 59 12.86 -5.13 -7.13
C ARG A 59 11.47 -5.00 -6.53
N PHE A 60 11.33 -4.07 -5.60
CA PHE A 60 10.07 -3.87 -4.87
C PHE A 60 9.35 -2.64 -5.40
N HIS A 61 8.04 -2.72 -5.56
CA HIS A 61 7.20 -1.62 -6.02
C HIS A 61 6.07 -1.38 -5.01
N THR A 62 5.84 -0.12 -4.67
CA THR A 62 4.73 0.29 -3.80
C THR A 62 4.23 1.69 -4.18
N GLN A 63 2.91 1.84 -4.25
CA GLN A 63 2.23 3.11 -4.51
C GLN A 63 1.61 3.69 -3.24
N THR A 64 1.18 2.83 -2.31
CA THR A 64 0.46 3.26 -1.09
C THR A 64 1.33 3.18 0.16
N GLY A 65 2.31 2.28 0.20
CA GLY A 65 3.07 1.96 1.40
C GLY A 65 2.32 1.03 2.36
N ASP A 66 1.13 0.54 1.99
CA ASP A 66 0.34 -0.39 2.82
C ASP A 66 0.81 -1.82 2.58
N PHE A 67 1.85 -2.26 3.29
CA PHE A 67 2.33 -3.63 3.25
C PHE A 67 3.02 -4.00 4.56
N VAL A 68 3.20 -5.30 4.79
CA VAL A 68 3.87 -5.81 5.99
C VAL A 68 4.93 -6.83 5.60
N ILE A 69 6.16 -6.61 6.07
CA ILE A 69 7.27 -7.57 5.97
C ILE A 69 7.75 -7.85 7.38
N ARG A 70 7.63 -9.09 7.86
CA ARG A 70 8.03 -9.51 9.21
C ARG A 70 8.98 -10.68 9.14
N ASN A 71 10.06 -10.61 9.92
CA ASN A 71 11.07 -11.68 9.99
C ASN A 71 11.54 -12.16 8.60
N CYS A 72 11.63 -11.26 7.62
CA CYS A 72 12.17 -11.58 6.33
C CYS A 72 13.56 -10.99 6.16
N ARG A 73 14.46 -11.76 5.54
CA ARG A 73 15.79 -11.27 5.15
C ARG A 73 15.71 -10.61 3.78
N ILE A 74 16.15 -9.37 3.67
CA ILE A 74 16.33 -8.67 2.38
C ILE A 74 17.82 -8.49 2.17
N SER A 75 18.35 -9.01 1.07
CA SER A 75 19.80 -8.98 0.78
C SER A 75 20.10 -8.86 -0.71
N GLY A 76 21.36 -8.58 -1.05
CA GLY A 76 21.83 -8.48 -2.44
C GLY A 76 22.02 -7.03 -2.89
N ASN A 77 23.03 -6.83 -3.73
CA ASN A 77 23.46 -5.53 -4.24
C ASN A 77 22.55 -4.96 -5.34
N GLU A 78 21.74 -5.80 -5.97
CA GLU A 78 20.76 -5.40 -6.99
C GLU A 78 19.37 -5.15 -6.39
N THR A 79 19.23 -5.23 -5.07
CA THR A 79 17.95 -4.99 -4.39
C THR A 79 17.61 -3.51 -4.43
N VAL A 80 16.44 -3.18 -4.97
CA VAL A 80 15.99 -1.78 -5.16
C VAL A 80 14.52 -1.65 -4.77
N PHE A 81 14.15 -0.50 -4.21
CA PHE A 81 12.78 -0.11 -3.91
C PHE A 81 12.33 1.04 -4.82
N PHE A 82 11.21 0.85 -5.51
CA PHE A 82 10.55 1.82 -6.35
C PHE A 82 9.30 2.34 -5.63
N TYR A 83 9.37 3.59 -5.19
CA TYR A 83 8.25 4.29 -4.56
C TYR A 83 7.52 5.14 -5.58
N GLU A 84 6.21 4.97 -5.64
CA GLU A 84 5.31 5.69 -6.53
C GLU A 84 4.17 6.33 -5.72
N GLY A 85 3.34 7.16 -6.35
CA GLY A 85 2.12 7.70 -5.75
C GLY A 85 2.33 8.36 -4.38
N ASN A 86 1.55 7.92 -3.39
CA ASN A 86 1.61 8.45 -2.02
C ASN A 86 2.84 7.94 -1.28
N ALA A 87 3.28 6.71 -1.53
CA ALA A 87 4.50 6.15 -0.94
C ALA A 87 5.72 7.01 -1.31
N LYS A 88 5.81 7.48 -2.56
CA LYS A 88 6.88 8.37 -3.01
C LYS A 88 6.93 9.67 -2.21
N LYS A 89 5.79 10.28 -1.91
CA LYS A 89 5.73 11.53 -1.13
C LYS A 89 6.27 11.33 0.28
N VAL A 90 5.90 10.23 0.92
CA VAL A 90 6.38 9.87 2.27
C VAL A 90 7.88 9.59 2.25
N ALA A 91 8.35 8.82 1.26
CA ALA A 91 9.78 8.54 1.09
C ALA A 91 10.59 9.82 0.87
N SER A 92 10.13 10.71 -0.02
CA SER A 92 10.76 12.01 -0.26
C SER A 92 10.79 12.88 1.00
N LEU A 93 9.71 12.90 1.79
CA LEU A 93 9.70 13.64 3.05
C LEU A 93 10.72 13.07 4.04
N TYR A 94 10.79 11.75 4.18
CA TYR A 94 11.77 11.09 5.03
C TYR A 94 13.21 11.38 4.58
N GLU A 95 13.50 11.33 3.28
CA GLU A 95 14.82 11.70 2.75
C GLU A 95 15.18 13.15 3.07
N LEU A 96 14.25 14.09 2.83
CA LEU A 96 14.44 15.51 3.18
C LEU A 96 14.69 15.69 4.69
N MET A 97 13.95 14.97 5.53
CA MET A 97 14.12 14.96 6.99
C MET A 97 15.48 14.42 7.42
N ASN A 98 16.18 13.63 6.59
CA ASN A 98 17.50 13.08 6.89
C ASN A 98 18.61 13.69 6.04
N ALA A 99 18.29 14.69 5.21
CA ALA A 99 19.24 15.33 4.34
C ALA A 99 20.21 16.20 5.15
N HIS A 100 21.49 16.14 4.78
CA HIS A 100 22.57 16.93 5.38
C HIS A 100 23.33 17.68 4.28
N VAL A 101 23.68 18.95 4.54
CA VAL A 101 24.62 19.74 3.73
C VAL A 101 25.75 20.17 4.66
N ASN A 102 26.99 19.89 4.29
CA ASN A 102 28.18 20.22 5.08
C ASN A 102 28.10 19.72 6.54
N ASN A 103 27.66 18.47 6.72
CA ASN A 103 27.41 17.84 8.04
C ASN A 103 26.39 18.57 8.92
N LYS A 104 25.57 19.47 8.35
CA LYS A 104 24.45 20.10 9.03
C LYS A 104 23.15 19.61 8.41
N LYS A 105 22.21 19.20 9.26
CA LYS A 105 20.86 18.83 8.83
C LYS A 105 20.22 20.03 8.13
N ILE A 106 19.73 19.83 6.90
CA ILE A 106 19.26 20.94 6.05
C ILE A 106 17.90 21.45 6.51
N PHE A 107 17.10 20.59 7.14
CA PHE A 107 15.75 20.93 7.56
C PHE A 107 15.69 21.44 9.00
N PRO A 108 14.96 22.56 9.26
CA PRO A 108 14.57 22.93 10.61
C PRO A 108 13.72 21.81 11.18
N ASN A 109 13.82 21.61 12.49
CA ASN A 109 13.16 20.52 13.19
C ASN A 109 11.66 20.47 12.90
N PHE A 110 11.23 19.55 12.04
CA PHE A 110 9.85 19.12 11.99
C PHE A 110 9.56 18.40 13.30
N PHE A 111 8.97 19.13 14.25
CA PHE A 111 8.43 18.56 15.47
C PHE A 111 6.98 18.20 15.18
N PRO A 112 6.67 16.93 14.85
CA PRO A 112 5.29 16.51 14.74
C PRO A 112 4.60 16.83 16.07
N LYS A 113 3.58 17.69 16.02
CA LYS A 113 2.73 18.00 17.15
C LYS A 113 1.51 17.10 17.05
N MET A 114 1.16 16.49 18.18
CA MET A 114 -0.12 15.82 18.28
C MET A 114 -1.15 16.86 18.74
N ASP A 115 -2.11 17.13 17.87
CA ASP A 115 -3.24 17.99 18.17
C ASP A 115 -4.16 17.31 19.20
N LYS A 116 -5.03 18.10 19.86
CA LYS A 116 -5.95 17.59 20.89
C LYS A 116 -6.93 16.53 20.36
N ASP A 117 -7.16 16.48 19.06
CA ASP A 117 -8.00 15.50 18.36
C ASP A 117 -7.22 14.26 17.88
N GLY A 118 -5.93 14.15 18.23
CA GLY A 118 -5.07 13.02 17.87
C GLY A 118 -4.49 13.09 16.46
N ARG A 119 -4.72 14.19 15.72
CA ARG A 119 -4.02 14.42 14.44
C ARG A 119 -2.56 14.75 14.69
N ILE A 120 -1.70 14.34 13.77
CA ILE A 120 -0.29 14.74 13.76
C ILE A 120 -0.15 15.86 12.75
N SER A 121 0.15 17.06 13.23
CA SER A 121 0.47 18.24 12.43
C SER A 121 1.98 18.46 12.42
N ILE A 122 2.48 18.97 11.29
CA ILE A 122 3.88 19.32 11.10
C ILE A 122 3.88 20.83 10.84
N ASP A 123 4.48 21.61 11.76
CA ASP A 123 4.77 23.05 11.58
C ASP A 123 6.09 23.26 10.84
#